data_AF-A0A6C8H1H8-F1
#
_entry.id   AF-A0A6C8H1H8-F1
#
_cell.length_a   1.000
_cell.length_b   1.000
_cell.length_c   1.000
_cell.angle_alpha   90.00
_cell.angle_beta   90.00
_cell.angle_gamma   90.00
#
_symmetry.space_group_name_H-M   'P 1'
#
loop_
_entity.id
_entity.type
_entity.pdbx_description
1 polymer ?
#
loop_
_entity_poly.entity_id
_entity_poly.type
_entity_poly.pdbx_seq_one_letter_code
_entity_poly.pdbx_strand_id
1 'polypeptide(L)' 'MKKNLLGFTLASLLFTTGSAVAAEYKIDKEGQHAFVNFRIQHLGYSWLYGTFKDFDGTFTFDEKNPSAD' A
#
# COMPACT_ATOMS: atom_id res chain seq x y z
N MET A 1 -24.80 4.04 39.99
CA MET A 1 -24.08 5.01 39.15
C MET A 1 -22.61 4.63 38.91
N LYS A 2 -21.83 4.22 39.92
CA LYS A 2 -20.39 3.87 39.76
C LYS A 2 -20.12 2.61 38.90
N LYS A 3 -20.99 1.59 38.97
CA LYS A 3 -20.89 0.35 38.15
C LYS A 3 -21.13 0.58 36.66
N ASN A 4 -21.99 1.52 36.32
CA ASN A 4 -22.31 1.85 34.93
C ASN A 4 -21.18 2.66 34.27
N LEU A 5 -20.45 3.46 35.07
CA LEU A 5 -19.28 4.20 34.61
C LEU A 5 -18.12 3.27 34.24
N LEU A 6 -17.88 2.23 35.05
CA LEU A 6 -16.90 1.17 34.77
C LEU A 6 -17.23 0.37 33.49
N GLY A 7 -18.52 0.06 33.30
CA GLY A 7 -18.98 -0.61 32.07
C GLY A 7 -18.79 0.25 30.83
N PHE A 8 -19.03 1.56 30.94
CA PHE A 8 -18.84 2.49 29.84
C PHE A 8 -17.36 2.66 29.47
N THR A 9 -16.46 2.73 30.46
CA THR A 9 -15.01 2.79 30.22
C THR A 9 -14.47 1.52 29.55
N LEU A 10 -14.98 0.34 29.94
CA LEU A 10 -14.56 -0.92 29.33
C LEU A 10 -15.09 -1.05 27.89
N ALA A 11 -16.31 -0.59 27.62
CA ALA A 11 -16.85 -0.55 26.26
C ALA A 11 -16.05 0.40 25.36
N SER A 12 -15.64 1.58 25.83
CA SER A 12 -14.78 2.49 25.05
C SER A 12 -13.40 1.92 24.72
N LEU A 13 -12.86 1.06 25.59
CA LEU A 13 -11.57 0.38 25.37
C LEU A 13 -11.64 -0.74 24.33
N LEU A 14 -12.83 -1.31 24.08
CA LEU A 14 -13.03 -2.34 23.05
C LEU A 14 -13.24 -1.74 21.65
N PHE A 15 -13.59 -0.45 21.54
CA PHE A 15 -13.69 0.24 20.26
C PHE A 15 -12.34 0.73 19.71
N THR A 16 -11.25 0.64 20.49
CA THR A 16 -9.90 1.01 20.05
C THR A 16 -9.08 -0.17 19.51
N THR A 17 -9.61 -1.39 19.56
CA THR A 17 -8.92 -2.56 19.00
C THR A 17 -9.07 -2.61 17.48
N GLY A 18 -8.15 -1.91 16.82
CA GLY A 18 -7.55 -2.38 15.58
C GLY A 18 -8.38 -2.19 14.31
N SER A 19 -8.46 -0.96 13.82
CA SER A 19 -8.39 -0.79 12.37
C SER A 19 -6.99 -1.26 11.95
N ALA A 20 -6.88 -2.35 11.19
CA ALA A 20 -5.63 -2.70 10.54
C ALA A 20 -5.31 -1.56 9.56
N VAL A 21 -4.37 -0.69 9.94
CA VAL A 21 -3.86 0.35 9.04
C VAL A 21 -2.87 -0.38 8.14
N ALA A 22 -3.26 -0.63 6.90
CA ALA A 22 -2.31 -1.10 5.89
C ALA A 22 -1.12 -0.13 5.87
N ALA A 23 0.10 -0.68 5.89
CA ALA A 23 1.27 0.18 5.89
C ALA A 23 1.34 0.91 4.55
N GLU A 24 1.46 2.24 4.60
CA GLU A 24 1.68 3.07 3.42
C GLU A 24 3.17 3.09 3.08
N TYR A 25 3.48 2.70 1.85
CA TYR A 25 4.84 2.68 1.32
C TYR A 25 5.00 3.73 0.23
N LYS A 26 6.15 4.40 0.25
CA LYS A 26 6.58 5.34 -0.80
C LYS A 26 7.52 4.61 -1.76
N ILE A 27 7.28 4.74 -3.06
CA ILE A 27 8.20 4.25 -4.07
C ILE A 27 9.53 5.01 -3.92
N ASP A 28 10.63 4.27 -3.85
CA ASP A 28 11.96 4.86 -3.73
C ASP A 28 12.46 5.43 -5.07
N LYS A 29 12.03 6.67 -5.33
CA LYS A 29 12.43 7.47 -6.48
C LYS A 29 13.89 7.94 -6.36
N GLU A 30 14.31 8.36 -5.17
CA GLU A 30 15.65 8.93 -4.91
C GLU A 30 16.76 7.88 -5.07
N GLY A 31 16.55 6.67 -4.55
CA GLY A 31 17.44 5.53 -4.74
C GLY A 31 17.28 4.82 -6.09
N GLN A 32 16.24 5.19 -6.86
CA GLN A 32 15.93 4.63 -8.16
C GLN A 32 15.73 3.10 -8.16
N HIS A 33 15.14 2.55 -7.08
CA HIS A 33 14.92 1.11 -6.89
C HIS A 33 13.59 0.60 -7.47
N ALA A 34 13.00 1.32 -8.41
CA ALA A 34 11.79 0.92 -9.10
C ALA A 34 11.88 1.28 -10.59
N PHE A 35 11.22 0.49 -11.44
CA PHE A 35 11.31 0.65 -12.90
C PHE A 35 9.95 0.41 -13.56
N VAL A 36 9.54 1.34 -14.43
CA VAL A 36 8.38 1.16 -15.31
C VAL A 36 8.88 0.92 -16.72
N ASN A 37 9.04 -0.35 -17.08
CA ASN A 37 9.56 -0.78 -18.37
C ASN A 37 8.43 -1.27 -19.29
N PHE A 38 8.59 -1.03 -20.59
CA PHE A 38 7.71 -1.59 -21.61
C PHE A 38 8.51 -2.17 -22.76
N ARG A 39 7.86 -3.02 -23.53
CA ARG A 39 8.37 -3.47 -24.82
C ARG A 39 7.25 -3.56 -25.84
N ILE A 40 7.59 -3.36 -27.10
CA ILE A 40 6.68 -3.48 -28.23
C ILE A 40 7.35 -4.26 -29.35
N GLN A 41 6.58 -5.08 -30.07
CA GLN A 41 7.10 -5.74 -31.26
C GLN A 41 7.36 -4.71 -32.35
N HIS A 42 8.54 -4.78 -32.94
CA HIS A 42 8.91 -4.03 -34.12
C HIS A 42 8.87 -4.98 -35.32
N LEU A 43 7.78 -4.86 -36.09
CA LEU A 43 7.52 -5.60 -37.34
C LEU A 43 7.55 -7.14 -37.19
N GLY A 44 7.31 -7.67 -35.99
CA GLY A 44 7.31 -9.11 -35.73
C GLY A 44 8.69 -9.78 -35.68
N TYR A 45 9.78 -9.03 -35.91
CA TYR A 45 11.14 -9.57 -35.93
C TYR A 45 11.92 -9.31 -34.64
N SER A 46 11.62 -8.20 -33.96
CA SER A 46 12.40 -7.72 -32.83
C SER A 46 11.52 -7.06 -31.78
N TRP A 47 12.11 -6.84 -30.60
CA TRP A 47 11.48 -6.13 -29.50
C TRP A 47 12.17 -4.78 -29.30
N LEU A 48 11.38 -3.71 -29.35
CA LEU A 48 11.82 -2.38 -28.93
C LEU A 48 11.53 -2.24 -27.44
N TYR A 49 12.56 -1.96 -26.66
CA TYR A 49 12.46 -1.76 -25.22
C TYR A 49 12.46 -0.27 -24.88
N GLY A 50 11.61 0.11 -23.93
CA GLY A 50 11.53 1.47 -23.41
C GLY A 50 11.32 1.48 -21.90
N THR A 51 11.56 2.63 -21.30
CA THR A 51 11.42 2.83 -19.85
C THR A 51 10.95 4.26 -19.57
N PHE A 52 10.07 4.42 -18.58
CA PHE A 52 9.73 5.72 -18.04
C PHE A 52 10.68 6.04 -16.89
N LYS A 53 11.56 7.02 -17.10
CA LYS A 53 12.61 7.38 -16.15
C LYS A 53 12.13 8.27 -15.00
N ASP A 54 11.04 8.99 -15.22
CA ASP A 54 10.49 9.92 -14.25
C ASP A 54 9.08 9.47 -13.87
N PHE A 55 8.97 8.81 -12.72
CA PHE A 55 7.71 8.43 -12.12
C PHE A 55 7.81 8.50 -10.60
N ASP A 56 6.67 8.56 -9.94
CA ASP A 56 6.57 8.58 -8.48
C ASP A 56 5.20 8.03 -8.06
N GLY A 57 5.09 7.53 -6.84
CA GLY A 57 3.84 6.98 -6.32
C GLY A 57 3.96 6.41 -4.91
N THR A 58 2.82 5.98 -4.39
CA THR A 58 2.68 5.33 -3.09
C THR A 58 1.78 4.11 -3.25
N PHE A 59 1.93 3.12 -2.38
CA PHE A 59 1.08 1.94 -2.36
C PHE A 59 0.89 1.45 -0.92
N THR A 60 -0.23 0.80 -0.68
CA THR A 60 -0.52 0.09 0.58
C THR A 60 -0.18 -1.38 0.43
N PHE A 61 0.26 -2.00 1.52
CA PHE A 61 0.48 -3.45 1.57
C PHE A 61 0.09 -4.01 2.93
N ASP A 62 -0.93 -4.87 2.93
CA ASP A 62 -1.43 -5.67 4.04
C ASP A 62 -1.32 -7.16 3.68
N GLU A 63 -0.25 -7.79 4.18
CA GLU A 63 0.01 -9.22 4.02
C GLU A 63 -1.18 -10.10 4.45
N LYS A 64 -1.97 -9.64 5.43
CA LYS A 64 -3.10 -10.41 5.98
C LYS A 64 -4.40 -10.18 5.23
N ASN A 65 -4.51 -9.09 4.47
CA ASN A 65 -5.70 -8.77 3.70
C ASN A 65 -5.38 -8.11 2.34
N PRO A 66 -4.83 -8.87 1.37
CA PRO A 66 -4.41 -8.31 0.07
C PRO A 66 -5.54 -7.69 -0.77
N SER A 67 -6.81 -7.97 -0.46
CA SER A 67 -7.96 -7.35 -1.15
C SER A 67 -8.29 -5.95 -0.65
N ALA A 68 -7.63 -5.49 0.42
CA ALA A 68 -7.74 -4.14 0.96
C ALA A 68 -6.51 -3.26 0.65
N ASP A 69 -5.57 -3.77 -0.13
CA ASP A 69 -4.39 -3.04 -0.63
C ASP A 69 -4.76 -1.98 -1.68
#